data_AF-A0A8T7CE59-F1
#
_entry.id   AF-A0A8T7CE59-F1
#
_cell.length_a   1.000
_cell.length_b   1.000
_cell.length_c   1.000
_cell.angle_alpha   90.00
_cell.angle_beta   90.00
_cell.angle_gamma   90.00
#
_symmetry.space_group_name_H-M   'P 1'
#
loop_
_entity.id
_entity.type
_entity.pdbx_description
1 polymer ?
#
loop_
_entity_poly.entity_id
_entity_poly.type
_entity_poly.pdbx_seq_one_letter_code
_entity_poly.pdbx_strand_id
1 'polypeptide(L)'
;MTHDEEKFLDSFENCLLPPGEWTHAAHIQMAWLCLQADVFDAALTRIRAGILRYNAKVLNKLGEYHETVTVAFATLIASRIEPGETWEQFRGRNADLFARKPPALANYYSAEMLMSERARSQFVEPDLQPLPRKLSGNLVTKKCRGD
;
A
#
# COMPACT_ATOMS: atom_id res chain seq x y z
N MET A 1 -13.79 6.55 7.45
CA MET A 1 -13.11 5.57 8.31
C MET A 1 -14.05 5.22 9.45
N THR A 2 -14.17 3.94 9.79
CA THR A 2 -14.95 3.45 10.93
C THR A 2 -14.11 3.42 12.20
N HIS A 3 -14.74 3.31 13.37
CA HIS A 3 -14.02 3.21 14.65
C HIS A 3 -13.07 2.01 14.72
N ASP A 4 -13.43 0.89 14.11
CA ASP A 4 -12.59 -0.30 14.11
C ASP A 4 -11.41 -0.17 13.14
N GLU A 5 -11.59 0.53 12.02
CA GLU A 5 -10.50 0.89 11.11
C GLU A 5 -9.50 1.85 11.76
N GLU A 6 -9.99 2.86 12.49
CA GLU A 6 -9.16 3.80 13.25
C GLU A 6 -8.35 3.07 14.33
N LYS A 7 -8.99 2.21 15.13
CA LYS A 7 -8.33 1.39 16.15
C LYS A 7 -7.27 0.48 15.56
N PHE A 8 -7.55 -0.17 14.44
CA PHE A 8 -6.59 -1.04 13.76
C PHE A 8 -5.35 -0.25 13.32
N LEU A 9 -5.57 0.89 12.66
CA LEU A 9 -4.47 1.73 12.18
C LEU A 9 -3.66 2.30 13.34
N ASP A 10 -4.30 2.80 14.40
CA ASP A 10 -3.63 3.30 15.60
C ASP A 10 -2.82 2.18 16.31
N SER A 11 -3.39 0.98 16.42
CA SER A 11 -2.69 -0.17 17.00
C SER A 11 -1.44 -0.55 16.21
N PHE A 12 -1.53 -0.54 14.87
CA PHE A 12 -0.36 -0.75 14.02
C PHE A 12 0.67 0.38 14.19
N GLU A 13 0.21 1.63 14.16
CA GLU A 13 1.09 2.79 14.20
C GLU A 13 1.85 2.93 15.51
N ASN A 14 1.21 2.57 16.62
CA ASN A 14 1.81 2.55 17.95
C ASN A 14 2.55 1.23 18.26
N CYS A 15 2.66 0.31 17.30
CA CYS A 15 3.33 -0.99 17.48
C CYS A 15 2.70 -1.86 18.57
N LEU A 16 1.37 -1.75 18.71
CA LEU A 16 0.54 -2.51 19.65
C LEU A 16 -0.19 -3.68 18.98
N LEU A 17 -0.28 -3.69 17.64
CA LEU A 17 -0.87 -4.80 16.90
C LEU A 17 -0.08 -6.10 17.16
N PRO A 18 -0.72 -7.21 17.57
CA PRO A 18 -0.04 -8.47 17.81
C PRO A 18 0.67 -9.02 16.55
N PRO A 19 1.86 -9.64 16.67
CA PRO A 19 2.59 -10.19 15.52
C PRO A 19 1.78 -11.15 14.65
N GLY A 20 0.91 -11.97 15.26
CA GLY A 20 0.05 -12.91 14.55
C GLY A 20 -1.06 -12.25 13.73
N GLU A 21 -1.40 -11.00 14.03
CA GLU A 21 -2.40 -10.23 13.30
C GLU A 21 -1.80 -9.42 12.14
N TRP A 22 -0.46 -9.29 12.10
CA TRP A 22 0.26 -8.64 11.01
C TRP A 22 0.39 -9.53 9.76
N THR A 23 -0.77 -9.90 9.23
CA THR A 23 -0.95 -10.75 8.06
C THR A 23 -0.85 -9.96 6.75
N HIS A 24 -0.78 -10.65 5.61
CA HIS A 24 -0.86 -10.00 4.29
C HIS A 24 -2.13 -9.16 4.11
N ALA A 25 -3.26 -9.63 4.63
CA ALA A 25 -4.51 -8.87 4.58
C ALA A 25 -4.42 -7.59 5.42
N ALA A 26 -3.76 -7.63 6.57
CA ALA A 26 -3.51 -6.46 7.41
C ALA A 26 -2.59 -5.43 6.72
N HIS A 27 -1.59 -5.87 5.96
CA HIS A 27 -0.76 -4.97 5.16
C HIS A 27 -1.59 -4.22 4.11
N ILE A 28 -2.47 -4.93 3.40
CA ILE A 28 -3.35 -4.32 2.39
C ILE A 28 -4.35 -3.37 3.05
N GLN A 29 -4.95 -3.76 4.18
CA GLN A 29 -5.90 -2.92 4.91
C GLN A 29 -5.23 -1.62 5.40
N MET A 30 -4.04 -1.73 6.00
CA MET A 30 -3.25 -0.58 6.44
C MET A 30 -2.92 0.35 5.27
N ALA A 31 -2.45 -0.20 4.15
CA ALA A 31 -2.15 0.60 2.96
C ALA A 31 -3.39 1.28 2.39
N TRP A 32 -4.53 0.57 2.32
CA TRP A 32 -5.81 1.12 1.87
C TRP A 32 -6.27 2.28 2.77
N LEU A 33 -6.18 2.14 4.10
CA LEU A 33 -6.53 3.21 5.04
C LEU A 33 -5.65 4.45 4.89
N CYS A 34 -4.33 4.27 4.75
CA CYS A 34 -3.39 5.37 4.49
C CYS A 34 -3.73 6.07 3.16
N LEU A 35 -4.03 5.32 2.11
CA LEU A 35 -4.35 5.84 0.77
C LEU A 35 -5.73 6.51 0.67
N GLN A 36 -6.65 6.18 1.56
CA GLN A 36 -7.93 6.88 1.71
C GLN A 36 -7.77 8.22 2.45
N ALA A 37 -6.83 8.30 3.39
CA ALA A 37 -6.63 9.47 4.25
C ALA A 37 -5.72 10.53 3.62
N ASP A 38 -4.73 10.11 2.84
CA ASP A 38 -3.62 10.96 2.40
C ASP A 38 -3.46 10.95 0.87
N VAL A 39 -2.85 12.00 0.31
CA VAL A 39 -2.38 11.96 -1.09
C VAL A 39 -1.28 10.90 -1.23
N PHE A 40 -1.13 10.33 -2.43
CA PHE A 40 -0.29 9.16 -2.66
C PHE A 40 1.13 9.25 -2.05
N ASP A 41 1.84 10.36 -2.26
CA ASP A 41 3.22 10.51 -1.73
C ASP A 41 3.28 10.54 -0.20
N ALA A 42 2.30 11.17 0.44
CA ALA A 42 2.18 11.21 1.89
C ALA A 42 1.76 9.84 2.46
N ALA A 43 0.77 9.19 1.85
CA ALA A 43 0.34 7.84 2.18
C ALA A 43 1.50 6.84 2.07
N LEU A 44 2.26 6.90 0.97
CA LEU A 44 3.39 6.00 0.75
C LEU A 44 4.50 6.23 1.77
N THR A 45 4.82 7.48 2.10
CA THR A 45 5.77 7.81 3.17
C THR A 45 5.33 7.20 4.51
N ARG A 46 4.05 7.35 4.85
CA ARG A 46 3.44 6.80 6.07
C ARG A 46 3.48 5.27 6.10
N ILE A 47 3.13 4.61 5.00
CA ILE A 47 3.19 3.15 4.81
C ILE A 47 4.61 2.63 5.05
N ARG A 48 5.60 3.19 4.36
CA ARG A 48 7.02 2.78 4.50
C ARG A 48 7.49 2.90 5.94
N ALA A 49 7.27 4.08 6.55
CA ALA A 49 7.68 4.35 7.92
C ALA A 49 6.98 3.45 8.93
N GLY A 50 5.69 3.15 8.72
CA GLY A 50 4.90 2.22 9.52
C GLY A 50 5.50 0.81 9.52
N ILE A 51 5.69 0.23 8.32
CA ILE A 51 6.19 -1.14 8.18
C ILE A 51 7.59 -1.26 8.77
N LEU A 52 8.49 -0.32 8.47
CA LEU A 52 9.86 -0.34 9.01
C LEU A 52 9.86 -0.25 10.55
N ARG A 53 9.06 0.65 11.12
CA ARG A 53 8.94 0.80 12.58
C ARG A 53 8.39 -0.45 13.23
N TYR A 54 7.34 -1.04 12.67
CA TYR A 54 6.74 -2.27 13.18
C TYR A 54 7.70 -3.46 13.10
N ASN A 55 8.36 -3.63 11.94
CA ASN A 55 9.37 -4.69 11.75
C ASN A 55 10.54 -4.56 12.73
N ALA A 56 10.97 -3.34 13.04
CA ALA A 56 12.02 -3.08 14.02
C ALA A 56 11.59 -3.40 15.45
N LYS A 57 10.43 -2.87 15.88
CA LYS A 57 10.01 -2.88 17.29
C LYS A 57 9.32 -4.16 17.72
N VAL A 58 8.56 -4.79 16.82
CA VAL A 58 7.66 -5.90 17.17
C VAL A 58 8.18 -7.23 16.63
N LEU A 59 8.68 -7.25 15.39
CA LEU A 59 9.13 -8.49 14.76
C LEU A 59 10.64 -8.75 14.94
N ASN A 60 11.42 -7.71 15.26
CA ASN A 60 12.89 -7.73 15.22
C ASN A 60 13.45 -8.26 13.88
N LYS A 61 12.83 -7.82 12.77
CA LYS A 61 13.02 -8.36 11.41
C LYS A 61 13.05 -7.26 10.35
N LEU A 62 14.02 -6.35 10.44
CA LEU A 62 14.20 -5.27 9.45
C LEU A 62 14.40 -5.81 8.02
N GLY A 63 15.11 -6.93 7.87
CA GLY A 63 15.40 -7.56 6.57
C GLY A 63 14.18 -8.10 5.82
N GLU A 64 13.01 -8.18 6.47
CA GLU A 64 11.75 -8.58 5.82
C GLU A 64 11.09 -7.44 5.04
N TYR A 65 11.58 -6.21 5.19
CA TYR A 65 11.12 -5.10 4.37
C TYR A 65 11.52 -5.29 2.90
N HIS A 66 10.60 -4.97 2.00
CA HIS A 66 10.82 -5.04 0.56
C HIS A 66 10.23 -3.80 -0.11
N GLU A 67 11.11 -2.91 -0.57
CA GLU A 67 10.74 -1.60 -1.09
C GLU A 67 9.88 -1.73 -2.36
N THR A 68 10.33 -2.48 -3.36
CA THR A 68 9.57 -2.63 -4.62
C THR A 68 8.18 -3.23 -4.41
N VAL A 69 8.07 -4.28 -3.60
CA VAL A 69 6.77 -4.89 -3.27
C VAL A 69 5.86 -3.87 -2.56
N THR A 70 6.38 -3.11 -1.61
CA THR A 70 5.61 -2.10 -0.86
C THR A 70 5.05 -1.02 -1.79
N VAL A 71 5.89 -0.45 -2.66
CA VAL A 71 5.49 0.59 -3.62
C VAL A 71 4.52 0.04 -4.67
N ALA A 72 4.78 -1.16 -5.19
CA ALA A 72 3.93 -1.78 -6.20
C ALA A 72 2.52 -2.08 -5.65
N PHE A 73 2.42 -2.63 -4.43
CA PHE A 73 1.12 -2.83 -3.79
C PHE A 73 0.41 -1.50 -3.49
N ALA A 74 1.11 -0.50 -2.96
CA ALA A 74 0.51 0.82 -2.73
C ALA A 74 -0.05 1.42 -4.04
N THR A 75 0.69 1.28 -5.15
CA THR A 75 0.27 1.74 -6.48
C THR A 75 -0.97 0.98 -6.98
N LEU A 76 -0.98 -0.36 -6.86
CA LEU A 76 -2.14 -1.17 -7.22
C LEU A 76 -3.37 -0.80 -6.40
N ILE A 77 -3.23 -0.71 -5.07
CA ILE A 77 -4.33 -0.34 -4.17
C ILE A 77 -4.87 1.04 -4.53
N ALA A 78 -4.00 2.05 -4.66
CA ALA A 78 -4.40 3.41 -5.01
C ALA A 78 -5.19 3.46 -6.33
N SER A 79 -4.72 2.73 -7.34
CA SER A 79 -5.36 2.67 -8.66
C SER A 79 -6.77 2.07 -8.63
N ARG A 80 -7.05 1.19 -7.65
CA ARG A 80 -8.30 0.43 -7.55
C ARG A 80 -9.29 0.98 -6.53
N ILE A 81 -8.85 1.93 -5.69
CA ILE A 81 -9.73 2.60 -4.74
C ILE A 81 -10.86 3.34 -5.46
N GLU A 82 -12.09 3.14 -5.01
CA GLU A 82 -13.28 3.87 -5.46
C GLU A 82 -13.76 4.87 -4.39
N PRO A 83 -14.25 6.07 -4.77
CA PRO A 83 -14.73 7.04 -3.79
C PRO A 83 -15.88 6.49 -2.95
N GLY A 84 -15.75 6.58 -1.63
CA GLY A 84 -16.81 6.20 -0.68
C GLY A 84 -17.01 4.69 -0.50
N GLU A 85 -16.15 3.86 -1.08
CA GLU A 85 -16.23 2.41 -0.85
C GLU A 85 -15.81 2.03 0.58
N THR A 86 -16.38 0.95 1.11
CA THR A 86 -15.94 0.34 2.37
C THR A 86 -14.77 -0.63 2.15
N TRP A 87 -14.08 -0.98 3.24
CA TRP A 87 -13.04 -2.00 3.21
C TRP A 87 -13.55 -3.35 2.66
N GLU A 88 -14.76 -3.77 3.04
CA GLU A 88 -15.35 -5.03 2.59
C GLU A 88 -15.63 -5.02 1.08
N GLN A 89 -16.11 -3.89 0.56
CA GLN A 89 -16.34 -3.70 -0.87
C GLN A 89 -15.03 -3.74 -1.65
N PHE A 90 -14.01 -3.01 -1.18
CA PHE A 90 -12.67 -3.03 -1.77
C PHE A 90 -12.10 -4.45 -1.78
N ARG A 91 -12.12 -5.13 -0.62
CA ARG A 91 -11.60 -6.50 -0.47
C ARG A 91 -12.32 -7.49 -1.37
N GLY A 92 -13.65 -7.40 -1.47
CA GLY A 92 -14.47 -8.29 -2.30
C GLY A 92 -14.16 -8.16 -3.80
N ARG A 93 -13.93 -6.94 -4.29
CA ARG A 93 -13.63 -6.65 -5.69
C ARG A 93 -12.17 -6.92 -6.09
N ASN A 94 -11.27 -7.03 -5.10
CA ASN A 94 -9.81 -7.12 -5.30
C ASN A 94 -9.21 -8.42 -4.75
N ALA A 95 -9.91 -9.55 -4.92
CA ALA A 95 -9.49 -10.85 -4.39
C ALA A 95 -8.07 -11.27 -4.85
N ASP A 96 -7.64 -10.83 -6.02
CA ASP A 96 -6.30 -11.08 -6.57
C ASP A 96 -5.18 -10.45 -5.73
N LEU A 97 -5.42 -9.31 -5.06
CA LEU A 97 -4.43 -8.70 -4.16
C LEU A 97 -4.08 -9.61 -2.97
N PHE A 98 -5.00 -10.50 -2.58
CA PHE A 98 -4.84 -11.42 -1.46
C PHE A 98 -4.41 -12.84 -1.90
N ALA A 99 -4.38 -13.10 -3.20
CA ALA A 99 -4.07 -14.41 -3.75
C ALA A 99 -2.59 -14.76 -3.54
N ARG A 100 -2.33 -16.00 -3.11
CA ARG A 100 -0.97 -16.54 -3.01
C ARG A 100 -0.43 -17.01 -4.36
N LYS A 101 -1.32 -17.45 -5.26
CA LYS A 101 -0.98 -17.99 -6.58
C LYS A 101 -2.11 -17.69 -7.61
N PRO A 102 -1.82 -17.01 -8.72
CA PRO A 102 -0.60 -16.23 -8.94
C PRO A 102 -0.55 -15.04 -7.96
N PRO A 103 0.65 -14.61 -7.51
CA PRO A 103 0.79 -13.37 -6.76
C PRO A 103 0.31 -12.17 -7.60
N ALA A 104 -0.29 -11.18 -6.96
CA ALA A 104 -0.81 -9.97 -7.62
C ALA A 104 0.22 -9.26 -8.51
N LEU A 105 1.51 -9.33 -8.15
CA LEU A 105 2.61 -8.68 -8.87
C LEU A 105 3.14 -9.49 -10.07
N ALA A 106 2.71 -10.73 -10.27
CA ALA A 106 3.28 -11.63 -11.29
C ALA A 106 3.01 -11.20 -12.74
N ASN A 107 2.03 -10.32 -12.96
CA ASN A 107 1.77 -9.74 -14.29
C ASN A 107 2.69 -8.55 -14.62
N TYR A 108 3.32 -7.97 -13.59
CA TYR A 108 4.09 -6.73 -13.70
C TYR A 108 5.59 -7.01 -13.59
N TYR A 109 5.97 -7.90 -12.67
CA TYR A 109 7.36 -8.21 -12.39
C TYR A 109 7.67 -9.69 -12.66
N SER A 110 8.85 -9.94 -13.23
CA SER A 110 9.45 -11.27 -13.20
C SER A 110 9.85 -11.66 -11.78
N ALA A 111 9.92 -12.96 -11.53
CA ALA A 111 10.44 -13.47 -10.25
C ALA A 111 11.89 -13.04 -10.01
N GLU A 112 12.71 -13.01 -11.08
CA GLU A 112 14.11 -12.59 -11.02
C GLU A 112 14.23 -11.13 -10.56
N MET A 113 13.42 -10.22 -11.12
CA MET A 113 13.43 -8.81 -10.72
C MET A 113 13.07 -8.66 -9.23
N LEU A 114 11.98 -9.30 -8.77
CA LEU A 114 11.55 -9.23 -7.37
C LEU A 114 12.54 -9.89 -6.40
N MET A 115 13.28 -10.91 -6.82
CA MET A 115 14.27 -11.58 -5.95
C MET A 115 15.59 -10.80 -5.85
N SER A 116 15.76 -9.71 -6.60
CA SER A 116 17.01 -8.93 -6.56
C SER A 116 17.14 -8.08 -5.29
N GLU A 117 18.36 -7.98 -4.76
CA GLU A 117 18.69 -7.08 -3.63
C GLU A 117 18.37 -5.61 -3.94
N ARG A 118 18.50 -5.22 -5.21
CA ARG A 118 18.12 -3.89 -5.67
C ARG A 118 16.61 -3.66 -5.49
N ALA A 119 15.76 -4.59 -5.93
CA ALA A 119 14.31 -4.45 -5.76
C ALA A 119 13.89 -4.47 -4.28
N ARG A 120 14.64 -5.20 -3.44
CA ARG A 120 14.41 -5.23 -1.99
C ARG A 120 14.70 -3.89 -1.31
N SER A 121 15.80 -3.24 -1.69
CA SER A 121 16.29 -2.01 -1.05
C SER A 121 15.81 -0.71 -1.70
N GLN A 122 15.45 -0.74 -2.98
CA GLN A 122 15.02 0.43 -3.76
C GLN A 122 13.86 0.05 -4.66
N PHE A 123 12.99 1.03 -4.97
CA PHE A 123 11.94 0.80 -5.95
C PHE A 123 12.55 0.65 -7.34
N VAL A 124 12.19 -0.44 -8.02
CA VAL A 124 12.49 -0.65 -9.43
C VAL A 124 11.19 -0.74 -10.22
N GLU A 125 11.19 -0.17 -11.41
CA GLU A 125 10.04 -0.25 -12.32
C GLU A 125 9.79 -1.71 -12.77
N PRO A 126 8.53 -2.07 -13.06
CA PRO A 126 8.17 -3.38 -13.60
C PRO A 126 8.88 -3.71 -14.91
N ASP A 127 9.29 -4.96 -15.08
CA ASP A 127 9.98 -5.47 -16.27
C ASP A 127 9.08 -6.24 -17.25
N LEU A 128 7.85 -6.62 -16.86
CA LEU A 128 6.90 -7.31 -17.73
C LEU A 128 5.81 -6.37 -18.28
N GLN A 129 5.13 -5.64 -17.39
CA GLN A 129 4.07 -4.69 -17.76
C GLN A 129 4.08 -3.50 -16.79
N PRO A 130 3.77 -2.29 -17.26
CA PRO A 130 3.72 -1.12 -16.38
C PRO A 130 2.63 -1.27 -15.32
N LEU A 131 2.91 -0.78 -14.10
CA LEU A 131 1.88 -0.64 -13.07
C LEU A 131 0.80 0.35 -13.53
N PRO A 132 -0.48 0.14 -13.12
CA PRO A 132 -1.55 1.07 -13.42
C PRO A 132 -1.25 2.42 -12.77
N ARG A 133 -1.25 3.49 -13.56
CA ARG A 133 -1.19 4.86 -13.04
C ARG A 133 -2.61 5.39 -12.89
N LYS A 134 -2.99 5.78 -11.67
CA LYS A 134 -4.12 6.68 -11.51
C LYS A 134 -3.64 8.06 -11.95
N LEU A 135 -4.09 8.53 -13.12
CA LEU A 135 -3.97 9.93 -13.46
C LEU A 135 -4.83 10.69 -12.43
N SER A 136 -4.21 11.38 -11.49
CA SER A 136 -4.92 12.28 -10.60
C SER A 136 -5.61 13.35 -11.45
N GLY A 137 -6.92 13.21 -11.66
CA GLY A 137 -7.73 14.19 -12.36
C GLY A 137 -7.84 15.49 -11.56
N ASN A 138 -7.48 16.58 -12.25
CA ASN A 138 -7.79 17.99 -12.01
C ASN A 138 -7.11 18.75 -10.85
N LEU A 139 -6.07 19.50 -11.23
CA LEU A 139 -5.98 20.92 -10.88
C LEU A 139 -7.31 21.61 -11.24
N VAL A 140 -8.17 21.84 -10.26
CA VAL A 140 -9.20 22.87 -10.41
C VAL A 140 -8.48 24.21 -10.29
N THR A 141 -8.32 24.88 -11.43
CA THR A 141 -7.97 26.29 -11.50
C THR A 141 -8.96 27.08 -10.63
N LYS A 142 -8.50 27.64 -9.52
CA LYS A 142 -9.19 28.77 -8.89
C LYS A 142 -9.11 29.95 -9.85
N LYS A 143 -10.12 30.11 -10.71
CA LYS A 143 -10.41 31.37 -11.39
C LYS A 143 -11.41 32.15 -10.53
N CYS A 144 -10.91 33.16 -9.82
CA CYS A 144 -11.61 34.23 -9.10
C CYS A 144 -10.48 35.12 -8.54
N ARG A 145 -10.28 36.42 -8.83
CA ARG A 145 -11.16 37.54 -9.23
C ARG A 145 -10.30 38.68 -9.85
N GLY A 146 -10.98 39.67 -10.44
CA GLY A 146 -10.52 41.04 -10.68
C GLY A 146 -10.61 41.40 -12.16
N ASP A 147 -11.36 42.39 -12.65
CA ASP A 147 -12.25 43.41 -12.05
C ASP A 147 -13.40 43.67 -13.04
#